data_AF-A0A7S0FDE3-F1
#
_entry.id   AF-A0A7S0FDE3-F1
#
_cell.length_a   1.000
_cell.length_b   1.000
_cell.length_c   1.000
_cell.angle_alpha   90.00
_cell.angle_beta   90.00
_cell.angle_gamma   90.00
#
_symmetry.space_group_name_H-M   'P 1'
#
loop_
_entity.id
_entity.type
_entity.pdbx_description
1 polymer ?
#
loop_
_entity_poly.entity_id
_entity_poly.type
_entity_poly.pdbx_seq_one_letter_code
_entity_poly.pdbx_strand_id
1 'polypeptide(L)'
;RGEVAWVESPPAFAYGEHGAPPLIPSGESLWFLLELMDFRQPGTLQSFKELSLALDEAERHMQTGREDLQRHAFGQARQAFRRALAAVPEKLLLGRPPDDIAR
;
A
#
# COMPACT_ATOMS: atom_id res chain seq x y z
N ARG A 1 1.72 12.77 -13.07
CA ARG A 1 3.10 12.41 -12.66
C ARG A 1 3.92 13.69 -12.75
N GLY A 2 4.69 14.02 -11.70
CA GLY A 2 5.49 15.24 -11.62
C GLY A 2 4.68 16.49 -11.25
N GLU A 3 3.52 16.34 -10.62
CA GLU A 3 2.76 17.49 -10.13
C GLU A 3 3.44 18.05 -8.88
N VAL A 4 3.64 19.37 -8.86
CA VAL A 4 4.11 20.12 -7.69
C VAL A 4 2.97 21.02 -7.23
N ALA A 5 2.57 20.89 -5.96
CA ALA A 5 1.45 21.65 -5.42
C ALA A 5 1.72 22.14 -3.99
N TRP A 6 1.22 23.34 -3.69
CA TRP A 6 1.09 23.84 -2.32
C TRP A 6 -0.23 23.35 -1.73
N VAL A 7 -0.15 22.69 -0.58
CA VAL A 7 -1.31 22.15 0.14
C VAL A 7 -1.34 22.73 1.54
N GLU A 8 -2.43 23.42 1.88
CA GLU A 8 -2.74 23.79 3.25
C GLU A 8 -3.37 22.60 3.98
N SER A 9 -2.80 22.22 5.11
CA SER A 9 -3.31 21.15 5.97
C SER A 9 -3.69 21.73 7.33
N PRO A 10 -4.96 21.56 7.76
CA PRO A 10 -5.37 21.98 9.10
C PRO A 10 -4.74 21.07 10.17
N PRO A 11 -4.73 21.48 11.46
CA PRO A 11 -4.04 20.76 12.52
C PRO A 11 -4.46 19.28 12.62
N ALA A 12 -5.75 18.98 12.42
CA ALA A 12 -6.30 17.63 12.47
C ALA A 12 -5.71 16.67 11.40
N PHE A 13 -5.18 17.20 10.31
CA PHE A 13 -4.47 16.45 9.25
C PHE A 13 -2.96 16.73 9.24
N ALA A 14 -2.44 17.38 10.29
CA ALA A 14 -1.04 17.71 10.48
C ALA A 14 -0.57 17.23 11.87
N TYR A 15 -0.09 18.15 12.73
CA TYR A 15 0.50 17.83 14.05
C TYR A 15 -0.49 17.98 15.22
N GLY A 16 -1.74 18.32 14.95
CA GLY A 16 -2.84 18.34 15.92
C GLY A 16 -2.63 19.27 17.12
N GLU A 17 -3.41 19.01 18.17
CA GLU A 17 -3.46 19.80 19.41
C GLU A 17 -2.16 19.76 20.23
N HIS A 18 -1.22 18.87 19.92
CA HIS A 18 0.05 18.80 20.66
C HIS A 18 1.22 19.41 19.88
N GLY A 19 1.08 19.60 18.57
CA GLY A 19 2.17 20.07 17.72
C GLY A 19 3.37 19.12 17.71
N ALA A 20 4.54 19.68 17.39
CA ALA A 20 5.85 19.03 17.56
C ALA A 20 6.85 20.06 18.13
N PRO A 21 6.76 20.39 19.43
CA PRO A 21 7.63 21.38 20.05
C PRO A 21 9.11 20.98 20.00
N PRO A 22 10.04 21.94 19.90
CA PRO A 22 9.78 23.39 19.85
C PRO A 22 9.42 23.91 18.45
N LEU A 23 9.45 23.05 17.43
CA LEU A 23 9.43 23.45 16.02
C LEU A 23 8.03 23.80 15.51
N ILE A 24 7.02 23.04 15.93
CA ILE A 24 5.64 23.20 15.47
C ILE A 24 4.75 23.40 16.69
N PRO A 25 4.11 24.56 16.84
CA PRO A 25 3.19 24.80 17.94
C PRO A 25 1.95 23.90 17.89
N SER A 26 1.26 23.82 19.02
CA SER A 26 -0.04 23.18 19.16
C SER A 26 -1.09 23.89 18.28
N GLY A 27 -1.90 23.12 17.54
CA GLY A 27 -3.09 23.66 16.86
C GLY A 27 -2.82 24.49 15.60
N GLU A 28 -1.61 24.42 15.01
CA GLU A 28 -1.24 25.21 13.83
C GLU A 28 -1.58 24.53 12.50
N SER A 29 -2.10 25.31 11.54
CA SER A 29 -2.23 24.91 10.14
C SER A 29 -0.89 25.04 9.42
N LEU A 30 -0.58 24.10 8.51
CA LEU A 30 0.71 24.07 7.81
C LEU A 30 0.54 24.06 6.29
N TRP A 31 1.50 24.68 5.62
CA TRP A 31 1.63 24.61 4.16
C TRP A 31 2.74 23.62 3.77
N PHE A 32 2.39 22.66 2.91
CA PHE A 32 3.33 21.70 2.35
C PHE A 32 3.52 21.95 0.87
N LEU A 33 4.78 21.96 0.42
CA LEU A 33 5.11 21.84 -1.00
C LEU A 33 5.31 20.36 -1.30
N LEU A 34 4.35 19.75 -2.00
CA LEU A 34 4.37 18.34 -2.36
C LEU A 34 4.78 18.16 -3.81
N GLU A 35 5.60 17.15 -4.08
CA GLU A 35 5.94 16.72 -5.43
C GLU A 35 5.55 15.25 -5.62
N LEU A 36 4.59 14.99 -6.52
CA LEU A 36 4.11 13.64 -6.80
C LEU A 36 5.04 12.92 -7.79
N MET A 37 5.94 12.12 -7.25
CA MET A 37 6.86 11.27 -8.00
C MET A 37 6.10 10.22 -8.85
N ASP A 38 5.31 9.38 -8.19
CA ASP A 38 4.57 8.30 -8.83
C ASP A 38 3.37 7.86 -7.99
N PHE A 39 2.38 7.24 -8.62
CA PHE A 39 1.26 6.59 -7.94
C PHE A 39 0.84 5.34 -8.71
N ARG A 40 0.41 4.31 -7.97
CA ARG A 40 -0.27 3.15 -8.53
C ARG A 40 -1.73 3.19 -8.10
N GLN A 41 -2.64 3.19 -9.07
CA GLN A 41 -4.05 3.01 -8.76
C GLN A 41 -4.29 1.56 -8.34
N PRO A 42 -5.18 1.31 -7.36
CA PRO A 42 -5.68 -0.04 -7.12
C PRO A 42 -6.24 -0.59 -8.43
N GLY A 43 -5.72 -1.73 -8.89
CA GLY A 43 -6.12 -2.30 -10.17
C GLY A 43 -7.61 -2.64 -10.16
N THR A 44 -8.42 -1.93 -10.94
CA THR A 44 -9.74 -2.42 -11.31
C THR A 44 -9.54 -3.41 -12.44
N LEU A 45 -9.94 -4.66 -12.27
CA LEU A 45 -9.94 -5.61 -13.38
C LEU A 45 -11.05 -5.29 -14.38
N GLN A 46 -10.78 -4.37 -15.29
CA GLN A 46 -11.70 -4.01 -16.37
C GLN A 46 -11.33 -4.74 -17.67
N SER A 47 -10.12 -5.29 -17.78
CA SER A 47 -9.65 -6.00 -18.96
C SER A 47 -8.90 -7.31 -18.64
N PHE A 48 -8.88 -8.22 -19.62
CA PHE A 48 -8.07 -9.44 -19.56
C PHE A 48 -6.57 -9.15 -19.44
N LYS A 49 -6.11 -8.04 -20.04
CA LYS A 49 -4.71 -7.60 -19.94
C LYS A 49 -4.33 -7.25 -18.50
N GLU A 50 -5.21 -6.54 -17.78
CA GLU A 50 -4.99 -6.22 -16.36
C GLU A 50 -5.02 -7.47 -15.49
N LEU A 51 -5.91 -8.42 -15.79
CA LEU A 51 -5.94 -9.71 -15.10
C LEU A 51 -4.62 -10.47 -15.31
N SER A 52 -4.13 -10.54 -16.54
CA SER A 52 -2.84 -11.18 -16.84
C SER A 52 -1.70 -10.52 -16.05
N LEU A 53 -1.63 -9.19 -16.04
CA LEU A 53 -0.59 -8.45 -15.30
C LEU A 53 -0.66 -8.71 -13.79
N ALA A 54 -1.87 -8.75 -13.22
CA ALA A 54 -2.08 -9.03 -11.81
C ALA A 54 -1.68 -10.47 -11.43
N LEU A 55 -1.96 -11.44 -12.30
CA LEU A 55 -1.52 -12.83 -12.12
C LEU A 55 0.01 -12.95 -12.23
N ASP A 56 0.65 -12.27 -13.18
CA ASP A 56 2.11 -12.24 -13.29
C ASP A 56 2.75 -11.64 -12.02
N GLU A 57 2.19 -10.55 -11.48
CA GLU A 57 2.66 -9.95 -10.22
C GLU A 57 2.48 -10.91 -9.03
N ALA A 58 1.34 -11.59 -8.96
CA ALA A 58 1.07 -12.60 -7.94
C ALA A 58 2.06 -13.77 -8.02
N GLU A 59 2.37 -14.25 -9.22
CA GLU A 59 3.33 -15.34 -9.45
C GLU A 59 4.74 -14.94 -9.03
N ARG A 60 5.17 -13.72 -9.34
CA ARG A 60 6.47 -13.20 -8.85
C ARG A 60 6.54 -13.20 -7.33
N HIS A 61 5.49 -12.72 -6.66
CA HIS A 61 5.44 -12.72 -5.20
C HIS A 61 5.38 -14.13 -4.59
N MET A 62 4.70 -15.07 -5.26
CA MET A 62 4.72 -16.50 -4.88
C MET A 62 6.13 -17.07 -4.98
N GLN A 63 6.85 -16.76 -6.05
CA GLN A 63 8.21 -17.23 -6.27
C GLN A 63 9.16 -16.66 -5.21
N THR A 64 9.10 -15.36 -4.91
CA THR A 64 9.86 -14.74 -3.82
C THR A 64 9.55 -15.40 -2.48
N GLY A 65 8.28 -15.63 -2.16
CA GLY A 65 7.89 -16.29 -0.91
C GLY A 65 8.44 -17.71 -0.78
N ARG A 66 8.48 -18.48 -1.88
CA ARG A 66 9.09 -19.82 -1.92
C ARG A 66 10.60 -19.78 -1.69
N GLU A 67 11.29 -18.81 -2.27
CA GLU A 67 12.73 -18.61 -2.05
C GLU A 67 13.03 -18.22 -0.59
N ASP A 68 12.20 -17.35 -0.01
CA ASP A 68 12.32 -16.97 1.40
C ASP A 68 12.07 -18.15 2.34
N LEU A 69 11.15 -19.07 1.99
CA LEU A 69 10.96 -20.32 2.72
C LEU A 69 12.20 -21.22 2.68
N GLN A 70 12.84 -21.35 1.52
CA GLN A 70 14.09 -22.11 1.38
C GLN A 70 15.22 -21.53 2.25
N ARG A 71 15.19 -20.21 2.47
CA ARG A 71 16.14 -19.49 3.34
C ARG A 71 15.71 -19.45 4.81
N HIS A 72 14.61 -20.10 5.18
CA HIS A 72 14.00 -20.03 6.52
C HIS A 72 13.65 -18.60 6.98
N ALA A 73 13.47 -17.67 6.04
CA ALA A 73 13.11 -16.27 6.30
C ALA A 73 11.58 -16.10 6.40
N PHE A 74 10.95 -16.76 7.38
CA PHE A 74 9.49 -16.91 7.46
C PHE A 74 8.71 -15.58 7.51
N GLY A 75 9.27 -14.55 8.14
CA GLY A 75 8.63 -13.21 8.17
C GLY A 75 8.53 -12.58 6.78
N GLN A 76 9.60 -12.70 5.99
CA GLN A 76 9.68 -12.20 4.62
C GLN A 76 8.80 -13.04 3.70
N ALA A 77 8.86 -14.38 3.83
CA ALA A 77 8.00 -15.30 3.11
C ALA A 77 6.51 -14.97 3.31
N ARG A 78 6.07 -14.76 4.56
CA ARG A 78 4.69 -14.37 4.89
C ARG A 78 4.30 -13.06 4.22
N GLN A 79 5.19 -12.07 4.24
CA GLN A 79 4.95 -10.78 3.59
C GLN A 79 4.83 -10.93 2.07
N ALA A 80 5.69 -11.73 1.45
CA ALA A 80 5.64 -12.02 0.02
C ALA A 80 4.33 -12.71 -0.37
N PHE A 81 3.90 -13.76 0.35
CA PHE A 81 2.61 -14.41 0.09
C PHE A 81 1.41 -13.48 0.29
N ARG A 82 1.44 -12.62 1.31
CA ARG A 82 0.40 -11.61 1.51
C ARG A 82 0.31 -10.64 0.32
N ARG A 83 1.44 -10.27 -0.28
CA ARG A 83 1.47 -9.44 -1.50
C ARG A 83 0.93 -10.19 -2.72
N ALA A 84 1.24 -11.49 -2.86
CA ALA A 84 0.65 -12.32 -3.91
C ALA A 84 -0.88 -12.35 -3.83
N LEU A 85 -1.43 -12.55 -2.62
CA LEU A 85 -2.87 -12.53 -2.39
C LEU A 85 -3.51 -11.16 -2.63
N ALA A 86 -2.79 -10.07 -2.36
CA ALA A 86 -3.28 -8.71 -2.62
C ALA A 86 -3.28 -8.34 -4.10
N ALA A 87 -2.37 -8.93 -4.90
CA ALA A 87 -2.35 -8.76 -6.34
C ALA A 87 -3.48 -9.53 -7.03
N VAL A 88 -3.90 -10.67 -6.47
CA VAL A 88 -5.02 -11.45 -6.99
C VAL A 88 -6.35 -10.77 -6.61
N PRO A 89 -7.26 -10.55 -7.57
CA PRO A 89 -8.59 -10.03 -7.29
C PRO A 89 -9.38 -10.95 -6.37
N GLU A 90 -10.07 -10.37 -5.40
CA GLU A 90 -10.83 -11.10 -4.38
C GLU A 90 -11.86 -12.07 -5.00
N LYS A 91 -12.53 -11.67 -6.09
CA LYS A 91 -13.47 -12.52 -6.83
C LYS A 91 -12.88 -13.82 -7.39
N LEU A 92 -11.56 -13.92 -7.51
CA LEU A 92 -10.84 -15.12 -7.95
C LEU A 92 -10.27 -15.94 -6.79
N LEU A 93 -10.27 -15.39 -5.57
CA LEU A 93 -9.91 -16.12 -4.37
C LEU A 93 -11.12 -16.97 -3.94
N LEU A 94 -11.15 -18.23 -4.40
CA LEU A 94 -12.22 -19.16 -4.02
C LEU A 94 -12.22 -19.36 -2.49
N GLY A 95 -13.28 -18.88 -1.83
CA GLY A 95 -13.63 -19.29 -0.47
C GLY A 95 -12.95 -18.53 0.69
N ARG A 96 -12.60 -17.24 0.54
CA ARG A 96 -12.18 -16.43 1.70
C ARG A 96 -13.41 -15.95 2.48
N PRO A 97 -13.65 -16.38 3.74
CA PRO A 97 -14.68 -15.75 4.57
C PRO A 97 -14.28 -14.29 4.87
N PRO A 98 -15.24 -13.36 4.99
CA PRO A 98 -14.97 -11.91 5.13
C PRO A 98 -14.05 -11.51 6.30
N ASP A 99 -13.90 -12.38 7.31
CA ASP A 99 -13.30 -12.03 8.60
C ASP A 99 -11.76 -12.18 8.66
N ASP A 100 -11.12 -12.82 7.68
CA ASP A 100 -9.67 -13.14 7.72
C ASP A 100 -8.73 -12.00 7.27
N ILE A 101 -9.21 -10.74 7.27
CA ILE A 101 -8.38 -9.55 6.97
C ILE A 101 -8.16 -8.66 8.22
N ALA A 102 -8.87 -8.91 9.33
CA ALA A 102 -8.72 -8.11 10.54
C ALA A 102 -8.33 -8.96 11.76
N ARG A 103 -7.02 -9.17 11.94
CA ARG A 103 -6.29 -9.10 13.22
C ARG A 103 -4.78 -9.19 13.00
#